data_AF-A0A0U5NUY8-F1
#
_entry.id   AF-A0A0U5NUY8-F1
#
_cell.length_a   1.000
_cell.length_b   1.000
_cell.length_c   1.000
_cell.angle_alpha   90.00
_cell.angle_beta   90.00
_cell.angle_gamma   90.00
#
_symmetry.space_group_name_H-M   'P 1'
#
loop_
_entity.id
_entity.type
_entity.pdbx_description
1 polymer ?
#
loop_
_entity_poly.entity_id
_entity_poly.type
_entity_poly.pdbx_seq_one_letter_code
_entity_poly.pdbx_strand_id
1 'polypeptide(L)'
;MSVRNEKVKKASLFKYLNPKNLKGEIKGYGYTFTPGDFLKYIVLVYGGIVAFSYLFKLKIPYIIFIAAAVTLLLPDIFLNQFRNMYEEKRFEDITAYMEQLLYSFKRRAKILSALQDTLTLFYDEHSKSQGGLYEAIQKAIDHIQTSETEGNIYEEAFSYIEKEYGCKRLYKIHDFLIRVEAAGGECSNAVEILLDDRKLWMDRVYTLQKDKANVKVKITIGIALSFLICAMGIYMLPPDFHVINNPLSQGITTLVIITNVLIWYASQKKLSGSLLVSGNETPFKEIQKRYEYVMHVDLKQKRKKALITAAAFSPLILLAYWKVNITSAAFMAVFCWLIASQPKRHYKTSLKIITKEVEKAFPEWLMSLALQLQTDNVHVSISKTIGTAQEVLQEELQKLLDGIEQRPNSLQPYTNFFRKIQLPDITSAMKMLYSMAEFGAADVEKQIGALVQRNTVLMDKAERIRQEDSLSGISFLILLPMLTGVIKLIVDLGLVVMSILSTINTI
;
A
#
# COMPACT_ATOMS: atom_id res chain seq x y z
N MET A 1 9.39 -16.01 -15.26
CA MET A 1 9.34 -14.74 -16.01
C MET A 1 9.84 -13.60 -15.13
N SER A 2 10.96 -13.00 -15.52
CA SER A 2 11.65 -11.92 -14.81
C SER A 2 10.77 -10.68 -14.76
N VAL A 3 10.30 -10.31 -13.56
CA VAL A 3 9.68 -9.01 -13.28
C VAL A 3 10.75 -7.94 -13.60
N ARG A 4 10.62 -7.34 -14.78
CA ARG A 4 11.50 -6.27 -15.26
C ARG A 4 11.25 -5.06 -14.36
N ASN A 5 12.11 -4.90 -13.35
CA ASN A 5 12.21 -3.71 -12.52
C ASN A 5 12.56 -2.51 -13.40
N GLU A 6 11.57 -1.89 -14.03
CA GLU A 6 11.72 -0.51 -14.49
C GLU A 6 11.84 0.37 -13.26
N LYS A 7 13.09 0.66 -12.90
CA LYS A 7 13.43 1.78 -12.04
C LYS A 7 12.88 3.04 -12.71
N VAL A 8 11.66 3.43 -12.34
CA VAL A 8 11.10 4.76 -12.64
C VAL A 8 12.11 5.77 -12.12
N LYS A 9 12.90 6.38 -13.02
CA LYS A 9 13.83 7.46 -12.68
C LYS A 9 13.01 8.55 -12.00
N LYS A 10 13.24 8.78 -10.70
CA LYS A 10 12.67 9.92 -9.97
C LYS A 10 13.10 11.20 -10.68
N ALA A 11 12.22 11.75 -11.51
CA ALA A 11 12.42 13.08 -12.08
C ALA A 11 12.52 14.09 -10.93
N SER A 12 13.52 14.97 -10.97
CA SER A 12 13.70 15.98 -9.93
C SER A 12 12.54 16.97 -9.97
N LEU A 13 12.09 17.43 -8.80
CA LEU A 13 11.01 18.43 -8.65
C LEU A 13 11.22 19.65 -9.55
N PHE A 14 12.48 20.02 -9.80
CA PHE A 14 12.87 21.16 -10.63
C PHE A 14 12.60 20.99 -12.13
N LYS A 15 12.52 19.76 -12.65
CA LYS A 15 12.30 19.51 -14.09
C LYS A 15 10.92 19.99 -14.56
N TYR A 16 9.92 19.92 -13.68
CA TYR A 16 8.52 20.24 -13.98
C TYR A 16 8.14 21.70 -13.70
N LEU A 17 9.05 22.51 -13.15
CA LEU A 17 8.88 23.97 -13.09
C LEU A 17 8.79 24.60 -14.49
N ASN A 18 9.32 23.93 -15.52
CA ASN A 18 9.15 24.35 -16.90
C ASN A 18 7.76 23.90 -17.43
N PRO A 19 6.86 24.83 -17.79
CA PRO A 19 5.51 24.52 -18.24
C PRO A 19 5.46 23.68 -19.52
N LYS A 20 6.50 23.71 -20.37
CA LYS A 20 6.59 22.86 -21.56
C LYS A 20 6.75 21.37 -21.19
N ASN A 21 7.56 21.08 -20.19
CA ASN A 21 7.77 19.71 -19.70
C ASN A 21 6.50 19.18 -19.00
N LEU A 22 5.84 20.03 -18.22
CA LEU A 22 4.57 19.72 -17.58
C LEU A 22 3.47 19.40 -18.60
N LYS A 23 3.37 20.21 -19.67
CA LYS A 23 2.41 19.97 -20.76
C LYS A 23 2.71 18.70 -21.54
N GLY A 24 3.99 18.39 -21.78
CA GLY A 24 4.40 17.16 -22.45
C GLY A 24 4.01 15.90 -21.67
N GLU A 25 4.25 15.88 -20.35
CA GLU A 25 3.91 14.73 -19.51
C GLU A 25 2.38 14.54 -19.39
N ILE A 26 1.63 15.63 -19.19
CA ILE A 26 0.16 15.56 -19.08
C ILE A 26 -0.46 15.10 -20.40
N LYS A 27 0.09 15.53 -21.54
CA LYS A 27 -0.30 15.00 -22.86
C LYS A 27 0.03 13.51 -22.98
N GLY A 28 1.12 13.05 -22.38
CA GLY A 28 1.46 11.63 -22.29
C GLY A 28 0.43 10.79 -21.51
N TYR A 29 -0.31 11.40 -20.58
CA TYR A 29 -1.45 10.78 -19.90
C TYR A 29 -2.77 10.86 -20.68
N GLY A 30 -2.75 11.37 -21.92
CA GLY A 30 -3.96 11.53 -22.74
C GLY A 30 -4.83 12.73 -22.36
N TYR A 31 -4.38 13.58 -21.43
CA TYR A 31 -5.10 14.78 -21.02
C TYR A 31 -4.53 16.02 -21.70
N THR A 32 -5.40 16.96 -22.05
CA THR A 32 -5.00 18.32 -22.45
C THR A 32 -5.61 19.31 -21.48
N PHE A 33 -4.86 20.35 -21.12
CA PHE A 33 -5.35 21.41 -20.26
C PHE A 33 -5.15 22.76 -20.93
N THR A 34 -6.11 23.65 -20.70
CA THR A 34 -6.04 25.03 -21.16
C THR A 34 -5.14 25.82 -20.19
N PRO A 35 -4.26 26.72 -20.69
CA PRO A 35 -3.46 27.59 -19.81
C PRO A 35 -4.30 28.35 -18.77
N GLY A 36 -5.56 28.65 -19.08
CA GLY A 36 -6.52 29.27 -18.16
C GLY A 36 -6.86 28.43 -16.92
N ASP A 37 -6.93 27.10 -17.02
CA ASP A 37 -7.26 26.25 -15.87
C ASP A 37 -6.07 26.11 -14.91
N PHE A 38 -4.85 26.09 -15.45
CA PHE A 38 -3.63 26.18 -14.65
C PHE A 38 -3.51 27.55 -13.96
N LEU A 39 -3.89 28.64 -14.64
CA LEU A 39 -3.90 29.97 -14.05
C LEU A 39 -4.94 30.08 -12.91
N LYS A 40 -6.15 29.55 -13.10
CA LYS A 40 -7.17 29.47 -12.03
C LYS A 40 -6.64 28.71 -10.82
N TYR A 41 -5.98 27.57 -11.05
CA TYR A 41 -5.37 26.77 -9.99
C TYR A 41 -4.30 27.56 -9.21
N ILE A 42 -3.41 28.27 -9.92
CA ILE A 42 -2.41 29.15 -9.32
C ILE A 42 -3.08 30.24 -8.47
N VAL A 43 -4.07 30.95 -9.02
CA VAL A 43 -4.77 32.03 -8.33
C VAL A 43 -5.43 31.53 -7.05
N LEU A 44 -6.05 30.34 -7.06
CA LEU A 44 -6.67 29.74 -5.89
C LEU A 44 -5.63 29.42 -4.80
N VAL A 45 -4.49 28.83 -5.18
CA VAL A 45 -3.42 28.49 -4.22
C VAL A 45 -2.81 29.73 -3.58
N TYR A 46 -2.45 30.75 -4.37
CA TYR A 46 -1.88 31.98 -3.83
C TYR A 46 -2.90 32.83 -3.09
N GLY A 47 -4.17 32.85 -3.52
CA GLY A 47 -5.27 33.47 -2.77
C GLY A 47 -5.43 32.84 -1.38
N GLY A 48 -5.32 31.51 -1.28
CA GLY A 48 -5.29 30.79 -0.01
C GLY A 48 -4.11 31.20 0.87
N ILE A 49 -2.89 31.28 0.32
CA ILE A 49 -1.69 31.72 1.07
C ILE A 49 -1.89 33.12 1.64
N VAL A 50 -2.41 34.06 0.85
CA VAL A 50 -2.66 35.44 1.30
C VAL A 50 -3.71 35.47 2.41
N ALA A 51 -4.82 34.74 2.24
CA ALA A 51 -5.87 34.65 3.25
C ALA A 51 -5.36 34.08 4.58
N PHE A 52 -4.62 32.96 4.55
CA PHE A 52 -4.01 32.40 5.76
C PHE A 52 -2.95 33.32 6.35
N SER A 53 -2.15 33.99 5.52
CA SER A 53 -1.13 34.93 5.99
C SER A 53 -1.75 36.11 6.74
N TYR A 54 -2.89 36.61 6.27
CA TYR A 54 -3.67 37.64 6.96
C TYR A 54 -4.28 37.12 8.27
N LEU A 55 -4.88 35.92 8.25
CA LEU A 55 -5.45 35.27 9.44
C LEU A 55 -4.42 35.12 10.57
N PHE A 56 -3.18 34.78 10.22
CA PHE A 56 -2.08 34.59 11.17
C PHE A 56 -1.29 35.87 11.49
N LYS A 57 -1.69 37.03 10.95
CA LYS A 57 -0.99 38.32 11.08
C LYS A 57 0.52 38.19 10.81
N LEU A 58 0.88 37.49 9.74
CA LEU A 58 2.27 37.24 9.36
C LEU A 58 2.92 38.47 8.72
N LYS A 59 4.19 38.75 9.03
CA LYS A 59 4.96 39.80 8.34
C LYS A 59 5.33 39.36 6.92
N ILE A 60 5.43 40.32 6.01
CA ILE A 60 5.78 40.14 4.58
C ILE A 60 6.96 39.19 4.33
N PRO A 61 8.12 39.25 5.02
CA PRO A 61 9.24 38.34 4.74
C PRO A 61 8.87 36.86 4.91
N TYR A 62 8.03 36.54 5.89
CA TYR A 62 7.57 35.16 6.13
C TYR A 62 6.57 34.70 5.06
N ILE A 63 5.71 35.61 4.57
CA ILE A 63 4.76 35.34 3.48
C ILE A 63 5.52 34.99 2.19
N ILE A 64 6.57 35.76 1.86
CA ILE A 64 7.42 35.50 0.69
C ILE A 64 8.09 34.12 0.81
N PHE A 65 8.55 33.75 2.00
CA PHE A 65 9.16 32.44 2.23
C PHE A 65 8.16 31.28 2.03
N ILE A 66 6.92 31.41 2.54
CA ILE A 66 5.85 30.42 2.31
C ILE A 66 5.53 30.33 0.83
N ALA A 67 5.37 31.47 0.15
CA ALA A 67 5.08 31.52 -1.28
C ALA A 67 6.15 30.78 -2.08
N ALA A 68 7.43 31.07 -1.84
CA ALA A 68 8.55 30.41 -2.51
C ALA A 68 8.55 28.88 -2.27
N ALA A 69 8.31 28.43 -1.03
CA ALA A 69 8.23 27.01 -0.71
C ALA A 69 7.08 26.30 -1.45
N VAL A 70 5.91 26.94 -1.55
CA VAL A 70 4.74 26.39 -2.26
C VAL A 70 4.96 26.40 -3.78
N THR A 71 5.60 27.43 -4.35
CA THR A 71 5.92 27.48 -5.78
C THR A 71 6.73 26.27 -6.23
N LEU A 72 7.67 25.80 -5.40
CA LEU A 72 8.49 24.63 -5.69
C LEU A 72 7.68 23.31 -5.72
N LEU A 73 6.57 23.24 -4.97
CA LEU A 73 5.73 22.04 -4.89
C LEU A 73 4.58 22.04 -5.91
N LEU A 74 4.18 23.21 -6.39
CA LEU A 74 2.98 23.41 -7.22
C LEU A 74 2.96 22.54 -8.50
N PRO A 75 4.04 22.44 -9.30
CA PRO A 75 4.01 21.61 -10.51
C PRO A 75 3.82 20.12 -10.24
N ASP A 76 4.43 19.60 -9.16
CA ASP A 76 4.31 18.18 -8.81
C ASP A 76 2.92 17.86 -8.24
N ILE A 77 2.32 18.78 -7.47
CA ILE A 77 0.93 18.62 -7.01
C ILE A 77 -0.02 18.54 -8.21
N PHE A 78 0.13 19.46 -9.17
CA PHE A 78 -0.71 19.52 -10.36
C PHE A 78 -0.56 18.26 -11.22
N LEU A 79 0.67 17.82 -11.49
CA LEU A 79 0.95 16.59 -12.25
C LEU A 79 0.38 15.34 -11.56
N ASN A 80 0.51 15.25 -10.23
CA ASN A 80 0.03 14.11 -9.47
C ASN A 80 -1.51 13.98 -9.51
N GLN A 81 -2.24 15.08 -9.73
CA GLN A 81 -3.69 15.04 -9.95
C GLN A 81 -4.03 14.34 -11.27
N PHE A 82 -3.39 14.71 -12.38
CA PHE A 82 -3.61 14.05 -13.68
C PHE A 82 -3.15 12.60 -13.67
N ARG A 83 -2.04 12.30 -12.98
CA ARG A 83 -1.58 10.92 -12.81
C ARG A 83 -2.63 10.05 -12.11
N ASN A 84 -3.30 10.58 -11.08
CA ASN A 84 -4.39 9.84 -10.41
C ASN A 84 -5.54 9.55 -11.35
N MET A 85 -5.99 10.56 -12.09
CA MET A 85 -7.09 10.39 -13.06
C MET A 85 -6.72 9.38 -14.14
N TYR A 86 -5.48 9.41 -14.64
CA TYR A 86 -4.97 8.43 -15.59
C TYR A 86 -4.96 7.01 -15.00
N GLU A 87 -4.47 6.81 -13.77
CA GLU A 87 -4.47 5.48 -13.15
C GLU A 87 -5.88 4.95 -12.89
N GLU A 88 -6.83 5.80 -12.50
CA GLU A 88 -8.25 5.45 -12.34
C GLU A 88 -8.86 5.00 -13.67
N LYS A 89 -8.67 5.80 -14.73
CA LYS A 89 -9.12 5.45 -16.07
C LYS A 89 -8.46 4.18 -16.60
N ARG A 90 -7.15 4.04 -16.45
CA ARG A 90 -6.39 2.85 -16.85
C ARG A 90 -6.90 1.59 -16.15
N PHE A 91 -7.28 1.70 -14.88
CA PHE A 91 -7.88 0.60 -14.14
C PHE A 91 -9.27 0.23 -14.67
N GLU A 92 -10.14 1.22 -14.87
CA GLU A 92 -11.47 1.05 -15.46
C GLU A 92 -11.38 0.37 -16.83
N ASP A 93 -10.54 0.90 -17.72
CA ASP A 93 -10.29 0.39 -19.07
C ASP A 93 -9.85 -1.09 -19.04
N ILE A 94 -8.90 -1.47 -18.17
CA ILE A 94 -8.46 -2.87 -18.02
C ILE A 94 -9.58 -3.76 -17.51
N THR A 95 -10.33 -3.31 -16.50
CA THR A 95 -11.40 -4.13 -15.93
C THR A 95 -12.51 -4.38 -16.94
N ALA A 96 -12.85 -3.39 -17.77
CA ALA A 96 -13.81 -3.51 -18.85
C ALA A 96 -13.28 -4.41 -19.99
N TYR A 97 -11.99 -4.28 -20.34
CA TYR A 97 -11.34 -5.13 -21.33
C TYR A 97 -11.37 -6.60 -20.93
N MET A 98 -10.94 -6.92 -19.70
CA MET A 98 -10.91 -8.31 -19.22
C MET A 98 -12.31 -8.93 -19.20
N GLU A 99 -13.34 -8.17 -18.82
CA GLU A 99 -14.73 -8.61 -18.82
C GLU A 99 -15.23 -8.93 -20.23
N GLN A 100 -15.09 -7.97 -21.14
CA GLN A 100 -15.59 -8.10 -22.51
C GLN A 100 -14.82 -9.19 -23.27
N LEU A 101 -13.51 -9.29 -23.07
CA LEU A 101 -12.68 -10.33 -23.65
C LEU A 101 -13.14 -11.72 -23.19
N LEU A 102 -13.33 -11.90 -21.89
CA LEU A 102 -13.78 -13.18 -21.31
C LEU A 102 -15.18 -13.56 -21.81
N TYR A 103 -16.14 -12.63 -21.85
CA TYR A 103 -17.47 -12.90 -22.40
C TYR A 103 -17.45 -13.25 -23.89
N SER A 104 -16.67 -12.51 -24.68
CA SER A 104 -16.55 -12.74 -26.12
C SER A 104 -15.86 -14.07 -26.42
N PHE A 105 -14.84 -14.41 -25.62
CA PHE A 105 -14.16 -15.69 -25.70
C PHE A 105 -15.05 -16.85 -25.25
N LYS A 106 -15.86 -16.70 -24.20
CA LYS A 106 -16.85 -17.72 -23.78
C LYS A 106 -17.77 -18.15 -24.93
N ARG A 107 -18.13 -17.21 -25.81
CA ARG A 107 -19.06 -17.45 -26.92
C ARG A 107 -18.43 -18.21 -28.09
N ARG A 108 -17.16 -17.93 -28.43
CA ARG A 108 -16.53 -18.40 -29.67
C ARG A 108 -15.24 -19.22 -29.47
N ALA A 109 -14.68 -19.25 -28.27
CA ALA A 109 -13.41 -19.88 -27.92
C ALA A 109 -12.25 -19.54 -28.88
N LYS A 110 -12.24 -18.29 -29.39
CA LYS A 110 -11.25 -17.77 -30.34
C LYS A 110 -10.75 -16.39 -29.89
N ILE A 111 -9.45 -16.28 -29.63
CA ILE A 111 -8.76 -15.07 -29.16
C ILE A 111 -8.96 -13.92 -30.14
N LEU A 112 -8.73 -14.15 -31.44
CA LEU A 112 -8.87 -13.10 -32.46
C LEU A 112 -10.30 -12.52 -32.50
N SER A 113 -11.31 -13.40 -32.49
CA SER A 113 -12.72 -12.96 -32.47
C SER A 113 -13.04 -12.19 -31.19
N ALA A 114 -12.53 -12.66 -30.05
CA ALA A 114 -12.76 -12.02 -28.77
C ALA A 114 -12.09 -10.63 -28.68
N LEU A 115 -10.88 -10.48 -29.23
CA LEU A 115 -10.19 -9.19 -29.32
C LEU A 115 -10.94 -8.22 -30.24
N GLN A 116 -11.42 -8.68 -31.40
CA GLN A 116 -12.21 -7.85 -32.32
C GLN A 116 -13.51 -7.38 -31.68
N ASP A 117 -14.25 -8.29 -31.03
CA ASP A 117 -15.47 -7.95 -30.29
C ASP A 117 -15.16 -6.96 -29.15
N THR A 118 -14.02 -7.11 -28.47
CA THR A 118 -13.60 -6.23 -27.37
C THR A 118 -13.16 -4.85 -27.84
N LEU A 119 -12.51 -4.75 -29.01
CA LEU A 119 -12.08 -3.49 -29.60
C LEU A 119 -13.26 -2.52 -29.79
N THR A 120 -14.44 -3.04 -30.12
CA THR A 120 -15.66 -2.22 -30.32
C THR A 120 -16.09 -1.46 -29.08
N LEU A 121 -15.79 -1.97 -27.87
CA LEU A 121 -16.13 -1.31 -26.61
C LEU A 121 -15.33 -0.01 -26.40
N PHE A 122 -14.13 0.06 -26.97
CA PHE A 122 -13.20 1.18 -26.78
C PHE A 122 -13.21 2.16 -27.95
N TYR A 123 -14.12 1.98 -28.90
CA TYR A 123 -14.32 2.90 -30.01
C TYR A 123 -15.40 3.94 -29.65
N ASP A 124 -15.01 5.22 -29.57
CA ASP A 124 -15.93 6.33 -29.32
C ASP A 124 -16.13 7.14 -30.61
N GLU A 125 -17.30 6.96 -31.23
CA GLU A 125 -17.72 7.66 -32.45
C GLU A 125 -17.84 9.18 -32.27
N HIS A 126 -18.15 9.66 -31.07
CA HIS A 126 -18.45 11.07 -30.82
C HIS A 126 -17.20 11.89 -30.50
N SER A 127 -16.20 11.30 -29.86
CA SER A 127 -14.97 12.00 -29.44
C SER A 127 -13.84 11.95 -30.48
N LYS A 128 -13.93 11.07 -31.50
CA LYS A 128 -12.81 10.75 -32.43
C LYS A 128 -11.48 10.51 -31.69
N SER A 129 -11.55 10.05 -30.45
CA SER A 129 -10.41 9.87 -29.57
C SER A 129 -10.23 8.38 -29.34
N GLN A 130 -9.20 7.81 -29.95
CA GLN A 130 -8.77 6.44 -29.68
C GLN A 130 -7.96 6.45 -28.37
N GLY A 131 -8.44 5.72 -27.36
CA GLY A 131 -7.69 5.56 -26.11
C GLY A 131 -6.43 4.70 -26.32
N GLY A 132 -5.45 4.80 -25.41
CA GLY A 132 -4.22 3.98 -25.49
C GLY A 132 -4.50 2.48 -25.58
N LEU A 133 -5.55 2.00 -24.89
CA LEU A 133 -5.95 0.60 -24.93
C LEU A 133 -6.52 0.17 -26.28
N TYR A 134 -7.26 1.07 -26.96
CA TYR A 134 -7.77 0.80 -28.32
C TYR A 134 -6.60 0.55 -29.28
N GLU A 135 -5.58 1.43 -29.27
CA GLU A 135 -4.40 1.26 -30.12
C GLU A 135 -3.62 -0.02 -29.79
N ALA A 136 -3.54 -0.40 -28.51
CA ALA A 136 -2.85 -1.60 -28.08
C ALA A 136 -3.59 -2.88 -28.54
N ILE A 137 -4.92 -2.90 -28.43
CA ILE A 137 -5.75 -4.01 -28.93
C ILE A 137 -5.67 -4.10 -30.45
N GLN A 138 -5.72 -2.96 -31.16
CA GLN A 138 -5.60 -2.95 -32.61
C GLN A 138 -4.25 -3.53 -33.07
N LYS A 139 -3.14 -3.10 -32.43
CA LYS A 139 -1.81 -3.67 -32.71
C LYS A 139 -1.74 -5.18 -32.45
N ALA A 140 -2.39 -5.65 -31.38
CA ALA A 140 -2.48 -7.08 -31.10
C ALA A 140 -3.26 -7.84 -32.20
N ILE A 141 -4.38 -7.29 -32.67
CA ILE A 141 -5.18 -7.87 -33.77
C ILE A 141 -4.37 -7.89 -35.07
N ASP A 142 -3.76 -6.77 -35.43
CA ASP A 142 -2.95 -6.64 -36.65
C ASP A 142 -1.79 -7.65 -36.63
N HIS A 143 -1.12 -7.81 -35.49
CA HIS A 143 -0.04 -8.78 -35.32
C HIS A 143 -0.52 -10.22 -35.53
N ILE A 144 -1.69 -10.59 -35.00
CA ILE A 144 -2.27 -11.93 -35.19
C ILE A 144 -2.64 -12.16 -36.67
N GLN A 145 -3.05 -11.13 -37.39
CA GLN A 145 -3.52 -11.24 -38.78
C GLN A 145 -2.40 -11.20 -39.83
N THR A 146 -1.25 -10.58 -39.52
CA THR A 146 -0.21 -10.27 -40.51
C THR A 146 1.13 -10.95 -40.28
N SER A 147 1.38 -11.52 -39.10
CA SER A 147 2.70 -12.04 -38.74
C SER A 147 2.88 -13.51 -39.11
N GLU A 148 3.98 -13.81 -39.81
CA GLU A 148 4.54 -15.16 -39.93
C GLU A 148 5.66 -15.31 -38.89
N THR A 149 5.32 -15.64 -37.65
CA THR A 149 6.31 -15.80 -36.57
C THR A 149 6.63 -17.26 -36.25
N GLU A 150 7.89 -17.55 -35.90
CA GLU A 150 8.35 -18.87 -35.43
C GLU A 150 7.93 -19.16 -33.97
N GLY A 151 7.51 -18.14 -33.21
CA GLY A 151 7.09 -18.22 -31.81
C GLY A 151 5.56 -18.32 -31.59
N ASN A 152 5.13 -18.22 -30.32
CA ASN A 152 3.70 -18.19 -30.00
C ASN A 152 3.10 -16.81 -30.34
N ILE A 153 2.45 -16.73 -31.51
CA ILE A 153 1.83 -15.51 -32.06
C ILE A 153 0.96 -14.77 -31.03
N TYR A 154 0.25 -15.52 -30.18
CA TYR A 154 -0.65 -14.93 -29.17
C TYR A 154 0.09 -14.28 -28.00
N GLU A 155 1.24 -14.82 -27.57
CA GLU A 155 2.04 -14.20 -26.50
C GLU A 155 2.59 -12.84 -26.96
N GLU A 156 3.08 -12.77 -28.19
CA GLU A 156 3.57 -11.52 -28.78
C GLU A 156 2.45 -10.51 -28.98
N ALA A 157 1.29 -10.95 -29.45
CA ALA A 157 0.12 -10.09 -29.61
C ALA A 157 -0.33 -9.49 -28.26
N PHE A 158 -0.46 -10.31 -27.23
CA PHE A 158 -0.83 -9.83 -25.89
C PHE A 158 0.23 -8.92 -25.27
N SER A 159 1.51 -9.08 -25.63
CA SER A 159 2.58 -8.22 -25.13
C SER A 159 2.37 -6.73 -25.45
N TYR A 160 1.71 -6.39 -26.56
CA TYR A 160 1.38 -5.00 -26.91
C TYR A 160 0.43 -4.35 -25.90
N ILE A 161 -0.52 -5.12 -25.37
CA ILE A 161 -1.47 -4.68 -24.34
C ILE A 161 -0.78 -4.67 -22.98
N GLU A 162 -0.06 -5.75 -22.66
CA GLU A 162 0.61 -5.94 -21.37
C GLU A 162 1.70 -4.91 -21.08
N LYS A 163 2.35 -4.35 -22.11
CA LYS A 163 3.39 -3.34 -21.94
C LYS A 163 2.91 -2.11 -21.19
N GLU A 164 1.71 -1.62 -21.50
CA GLU A 164 1.12 -0.45 -20.85
C GLU A 164 0.08 -0.83 -19.80
N TYR A 165 -0.57 -1.99 -19.91
CA TYR A 165 -1.71 -2.37 -19.06
C TYR A 165 -1.47 -3.62 -18.21
N GLY A 166 -0.24 -4.15 -18.21
CA GLY A 166 0.14 -5.40 -17.54
C GLY A 166 -0.16 -5.43 -16.05
N CYS A 167 -0.89 -6.46 -15.62
CA CYS A 167 -1.11 -6.79 -14.21
C CYS A 167 -1.19 -8.31 -14.01
N LYS A 168 -0.96 -8.80 -12.78
CA LYS A 168 -0.91 -10.24 -12.45
C LYS A 168 -2.15 -11.01 -12.91
N ARG A 169 -3.33 -10.36 -12.92
CA ARG A 169 -4.60 -10.96 -13.35
C ARG A 169 -4.75 -10.99 -14.86
N LEU A 170 -4.33 -9.92 -15.53
CA LEU A 170 -4.33 -9.85 -16.99
C LEU A 170 -3.47 -10.96 -17.60
N TYR A 171 -2.24 -11.15 -17.09
CA TYR A 171 -1.35 -12.23 -17.53
C TYR A 171 -2.01 -13.61 -17.38
N LYS A 172 -2.65 -13.87 -16.23
CA LYS A 172 -3.36 -15.14 -15.99
C LYS A 172 -4.50 -15.38 -16.98
N ILE A 173 -5.24 -14.33 -17.32
CA ILE A 173 -6.32 -14.42 -18.31
C ILE A 173 -5.72 -14.72 -19.69
N HIS A 174 -4.73 -13.96 -20.15
CA HIS A 174 -4.08 -14.21 -21.44
C HIS A 174 -3.49 -15.63 -21.53
N ASP A 175 -2.75 -16.07 -20.52
CA ASP A 175 -2.20 -17.45 -20.44
C ASP A 175 -3.30 -18.52 -20.46
N PHE A 176 -4.45 -18.24 -19.85
CA PHE A 176 -5.61 -19.14 -19.88
C PHE A 176 -6.21 -19.21 -21.29
N LEU A 177 -6.41 -18.08 -21.95
CA LEU A 177 -6.97 -18.03 -23.30
C LEU A 177 -6.09 -18.78 -24.30
N ILE A 178 -4.77 -18.59 -24.24
CA ILE A 178 -3.80 -19.30 -25.09
C ILE A 178 -3.91 -20.81 -24.91
N ARG A 179 -3.95 -21.28 -23.65
CA ARG A 179 -4.03 -22.71 -23.34
C ARG A 179 -5.33 -23.33 -23.83
N VAL A 180 -6.46 -22.64 -23.64
CA VAL A 180 -7.77 -23.13 -24.10
C VAL A 180 -7.84 -23.16 -25.62
N GLU A 181 -7.34 -22.14 -26.31
CA GLU A 181 -7.37 -22.14 -27.78
C GLU A 181 -6.44 -23.19 -28.38
N ALA A 182 -5.28 -23.45 -27.76
CA ALA A 182 -4.33 -24.47 -28.21
C ALA A 182 -4.82 -25.91 -27.93
N ALA A 183 -5.38 -26.17 -26.75
CA ALA A 183 -5.80 -27.51 -26.34
C ALA A 183 -7.24 -27.86 -26.77
N GLY A 184 -8.10 -26.84 -26.96
CA GLY A 184 -9.54 -27.01 -27.12
C GLY A 184 -10.23 -27.44 -25.82
N GLY A 185 -11.57 -27.44 -25.83
CA GLY A 185 -12.40 -27.92 -24.72
C GLY A 185 -13.41 -26.91 -24.18
N GLU A 186 -14.24 -27.36 -23.24
CA GLU A 186 -15.23 -26.51 -22.57
C GLU A 186 -14.53 -25.59 -21.55
N CYS A 187 -14.62 -24.28 -21.78
CA CYS A 187 -13.99 -23.27 -20.93
C CYS A 187 -15.00 -22.43 -20.13
N SER A 188 -16.31 -22.70 -20.26
CA SER A 188 -17.38 -21.87 -19.67
C SER A 188 -17.21 -21.65 -18.17
N ASN A 189 -17.04 -22.73 -17.41
CA ASN A 189 -16.88 -22.66 -15.95
C ASN A 189 -15.59 -21.94 -15.54
N ALA A 190 -14.49 -22.16 -16.28
CA ALA A 190 -13.23 -21.49 -15.99
C ALA A 190 -13.31 -19.98 -16.30
N VAL A 191 -14.01 -19.59 -17.37
CA VAL A 191 -14.30 -18.17 -17.66
C VAL A 191 -15.14 -17.53 -16.57
N GLU A 192 -16.17 -18.22 -16.06
CA GLU A 192 -17.00 -17.72 -14.95
C GLU A 192 -16.17 -17.49 -13.68
N ILE A 193 -15.29 -18.41 -13.32
CA ILE A 193 -14.36 -18.25 -12.19
C ILE A 193 -13.45 -17.02 -12.38
N LEU A 194 -12.94 -16.79 -13.59
CA LEU A 194 -12.09 -15.62 -13.89
C LEU A 194 -12.88 -14.30 -13.84
N LEU A 195 -14.15 -14.30 -14.29
CA LEU A 195 -15.04 -13.15 -14.17
C LEU A 195 -15.36 -12.83 -12.70
N ASP A 196 -15.57 -13.85 -11.87
CA ASP A 196 -15.79 -13.69 -10.43
C ASP A 196 -14.53 -13.16 -9.71
N ASP A 197 -13.34 -13.70 -9.99
CA ASP A 197 -12.08 -13.15 -9.43
C ASP A 197 -11.88 -11.69 -9.85
N ARG A 198 -12.16 -11.35 -11.12
CA ARG A 198 -12.14 -9.96 -11.60
C ARG A 198 -13.10 -9.09 -10.80
N LYS A 199 -14.37 -9.50 -10.64
CA LYS A 199 -15.38 -8.72 -9.93
C LYS A 199 -14.97 -8.46 -8.49
N LEU A 200 -14.51 -9.50 -7.79
CA LEU A 200 -13.99 -9.38 -6.43
C LEU A 200 -12.78 -8.43 -6.36
N TRP A 201 -11.87 -8.49 -7.32
CA TRP A 201 -10.75 -7.55 -7.40
C TRP A 201 -11.20 -6.11 -7.63
N MET A 202 -12.16 -5.90 -8.53
CA MET A 202 -12.73 -4.59 -8.81
C MET A 202 -13.38 -3.97 -7.57
N ASP A 203 -14.24 -4.72 -6.88
CA ASP A 203 -14.87 -4.28 -5.63
C ASP A 203 -13.83 -3.88 -4.57
N ARG A 204 -12.73 -4.66 -4.49
CA ARG A 204 -11.61 -4.38 -3.58
C ARG A 204 -10.86 -3.10 -3.95
N VAL A 205 -10.59 -2.84 -5.23
CA VAL A 205 -9.90 -1.61 -5.65
C VAL A 205 -10.79 -0.38 -5.45
N TYR A 206 -12.09 -0.46 -5.72
CA TYR A 206 -13.02 0.63 -5.42
C TYR A 206 -13.12 0.91 -3.92
N THR A 207 -13.16 -0.14 -3.09
CA THR A 207 -13.09 0.00 -1.63
C THR A 207 -11.80 0.71 -1.21
N LEU A 208 -10.65 0.31 -1.77
CA LEU A 208 -9.36 0.96 -1.51
C LEU A 208 -9.37 2.44 -1.93
N GLN A 209 -9.93 2.78 -3.09
CA GLN A 209 -10.06 4.18 -3.54
C GLN A 209 -10.91 5.01 -2.59
N LYS A 210 -12.06 4.47 -2.16
CA LYS A 210 -12.93 5.11 -1.17
C LYS A 210 -12.19 5.34 0.15
N ASP A 211 -11.44 4.35 0.62
CA ASP A 211 -10.65 4.48 1.85
C ASP A 211 -9.52 5.50 1.72
N LYS A 212 -8.81 5.52 0.58
CA LYS A 212 -7.82 6.56 0.28
C LYS A 212 -8.46 7.95 0.30
N ALA A 213 -9.64 8.14 -0.31
CA ALA A 213 -10.37 9.39 -0.30
C ALA A 213 -10.79 9.80 1.12
N ASN A 214 -11.33 8.85 1.90
CA ASN A 214 -11.66 9.06 3.32
C ASN A 214 -10.45 9.52 4.13
N VAL A 215 -9.27 8.92 3.90
CA VAL A 215 -8.02 9.34 4.56
C VAL A 215 -7.59 10.73 4.12
N LYS A 216 -7.69 11.09 2.83
CA LYS A 216 -7.40 12.46 2.34
C LYS A 216 -8.30 13.50 3.02
N VAL A 217 -9.59 13.20 3.13
CA VAL A 217 -10.57 14.08 3.81
C VAL A 217 -10.21 14.26 5.27
N LYS A 218 -9.91 13.16 6.00
CA LYS A 218 -9.50 13.23 7.41
C LYS A 218 -8.24 14.05 7.63
N ILE A 219 -7.23 13.92 6.76
CA ILE A 219 -6.00 14.74 6.83
C ILE A 219 -6.31 16.22 6.59
N THR A 220 -7.16 16.51 5.60
CA THR A 220 -7.56 17.89 5.27
C THR A 220 -8.33 18.53 6.43
N ILE A 221 -9.26 17.80 7.05
CA ILE A 221 -9.96 18.24 8.27
C ILE A 221 -8.97 18.47 9.42
N GLY A 222 -7.99 17.56 9.62
CA GLY A 222 -6.96 17.71 10.64
C GLY A 222 -6.11 18.97 10.45
N ILE A 223 -5.76 19.31 9.21
CA ILE A 223 -5.05 20.56 8.88
C ILE A 223 -5.93 21.77 9.16
N ALA A 224 -7.20 21.74 8.73
CA ALA A 224 -8.14 22.84 8.97
C ALA A 224 -8.34 23.08 10.47
N LEU A 225 -8.53 22.03 11.27
CA LEU A 225 -8.62 22.12 12.73
C LEU A 225 -7.33 22.63 13.37
N SER A 226 -6.16 22.18 12.90
CA SER A 226 -4.88 22.69 13.39
C SER A 226 -4.76 24.19 13.13
N PHE A 227 -5.12 24.67 11.94
CA PHE A 227 -5.09 26.11 11.65
C PHE A 227 -6.10 26.88 12.49
N LEU A 228 -7.31 26.35 12.67
CA LEU A 228 -8.33 26.95 13.51
C LEU A 228 -7.85 27.12 14.96
N ILE A 229 -7.25 26.09 15.55
CA ILE A 229 -6.71 26.13 16.92
C ILE A 229 -5.58 27.17 17.02
N CYS A 230 -4.65 27.19 16.07
CA CYS A 230 -3.56 28.18 16.07
C CYS A 230 -4.09 29.61 15.87
N ALA A 231 -5.08 29.81 15.00
CA ALA A 231 -5.71 31.11 14.80
C ALA A 231 -6.40 31.58 16.09
N MET A 232 -7.22 30.73 16.71
CA MET A 232 -7.85 31.04 18.02
C MET A 232 -6.81 31.43 19.07
N GLY A 233 -5.70 30.69 19.15
CA GLY A 233 -4.59 31.01 20.07
C GLY A 233 -4.07 32.43 19.87
N ILE A 234 -3.86 32.86 18.63
CA ILE A 234 -3.37 34.22 18.33
C ILE A 234 -4.40 35.30 18.68
N TYR A 235 -5.68 35.08 18.40
CA TYR A 235 -6.72 36.06 18.67
C TYR A 235 -7.12 36.15 20.15
N MET A 236 -6.92 35.09 20.95
CA MET A 236 -7.22 35.07 22.38
C MET A 236 -6.10 35.71 23.23
N LEU A 237 -4.88 35.82 22.70
CA LEU A 237 -3.75 36.41 23.40
C LEU A 237 -3.89 37.94 23.51
N PRO A 238 -3.78 38.53 24.72
CA PRO A 238 -3.78 39.97 24.89
C PRO A 238 -2.65 40.64 24.09
N PRO A 239 -2.89 41.79 23.45
CA PRO A 239 -1.89 42.51 22.66
C PRO A 239 -0.63 42.87 23.47
N ASP A 240 -0.78 43.05 24.78
CA ASP A 240 0.23 43.54 25.71
C ASP A 240 1.45 42.61 25.82
N PHE A 241 1.28 41.31 25.54
CA PHE A 241 2.37 40.34 25.64
C PHE A 241 3.30 40.32 24.42
N HIS A 242 3.08 41.18 23.40
CA HIS A 242 3.91 41.34 22.21
C HIS A 242 4.26 40.04 21.44
N VAL A 243 3.56 38.92 21.71
CA VAL A 243 3.84 37.59 21.14
C VAL A 243 3.71 37.60 19.62
N ILE A 244 2.70 38.31 19.10
CA ILE A 244 2.39 38.40 17.67
C ILE A 244 3.56 39.01 16.88
N ASN A 245 4.27 39.99 17.46
CA ASN A 245 5.37 40.68 16.78
C ASN A 245 6.73 39.99 16.98
N ASN A 246 6.80 39.01 17.86
CA ASN A 246 8.02 38.29 18.18
C ASN A 246 8.49 37.44 16.97
N PRO A 247 9.76 37.57 16.53
CA PRO A 247 10.28 36.81 15.39
C PRO A 247 10.22 35.29 15.59
N LEU A 248 10.29 34.82 16.84
CA LEU A 248 10.19 33.42 17.19
C LEU A 248 8.77 32.88 16.97
N SER A 249 7.74 33.62 17.42
CA SER A 249 6.34 33.25 17.20
C SER A 249 6.01 33.22 15.70
N GLN A 250 6.43 34.24 14.96
CA GLN A 250 6.26 34.35 13.50
C GLN A 250 6.96 33.20 12.75
N GLY A 251 8.21 32.89 13.11
CA GLY A 251 8.97 31.79 12.50
C GLY A 251 8.33 30.42 12.74
N ILE A 252 7.82 30.16 13.95
CA ILE A 252 7.11 28.89 14.23
C ILE A 252 5.81 28.82 13.44
N THR A 253 5.04 29.90 13.32
CA THR A 253 3.82 29.92 12.49
C THR A 253 4.12 29.57 11.04
N THR A 254 5.18 30.16 10.48
CA THR A 254 5.67 29.84 9.13
C THR A 254 6.04 28.37 8.99
N LEU A 255 6.79 27.82 9.95
CA LEU A 255 7.17 26.42 9.96
C LEU A 255 5.95 25.49 10.01
N VAL A 256 4.94 25.83 10.81
CA VAL A 256 3.69 25.08 10.94
C VAL A 256 2.90 25.07 9.62
N ILE A 257 2.78 26.22 8.95
CA ILE A 257 2.10 26.30 7.65
C ILE A 257 2.84 25.43 6.61
N ILE A 258 4.16 25.58 6.49
CA ILE A 258 4.96 24.80 5.55
C ILE A 258 4.87 23.31 5.86
N THR A 259 4.94 22.92 7.14
CA THR A 259 4.83 21.51 7.54
C THR A 259 3.45 20.94 7.22
N ASN A 260 2.37 21.69 7.42
CA ASN A 260 1.02 21.24 7.06
C ASN A 260 0.85 21.08 5.53
N VAL A 261 1.41 22.01 4.73
CA VAL A 261 1.43 21.87 3.26
C VAL A 261 2.23 20.62 2.85
N LEU A 262 3.38 20.38 3.48
CA LEU A 262 4.19 19.19 3.22
C LEU A 262 3.48 17.90 3.63
N ILE A 263 2.76 17.88 4.75
CA ILE A 263 1.93 16.73 5.18
C ILE A 263 0.85 16.46 4.15
N TRP A 264 0.14 17.50 3.68
CA TRP A 264 -0.89 17.36 2.65
C TRP A 264 -0.31 16.82 1.34
N TYR A 265 0.78 17.41 0.86
CA TYR A 265 1.47 16.96 -0.36
C TYR A 265 2.00 15.52 -0.23
N ALA A 266 2.66 15.18 0.87
CA ALA A 266 3.17 13.83 1.11
C ALA A 266 2.04 12.79 1.19
N SER A 267 0.90 13.16 1.77
CA SER A 267 -0.32 12.35 1.78
C SER A 267 -0.83 12.10 0.37
N GLN A 268 -1.01 13.15 -0.43
CA GLN A 268 -1.46 13.04 -1.82
C GLN A 268 -0.54 12.12 -2.63
N LYS A 269 0.78 12.28 -2.48
CA LYS A 269 1.79 11.50 -3.19
C LYS A 269 1.86 10.03 -2.77
N LYS A 270 1.63 9.72 -1.48
CA LYS A 270 1.60 8.34 -1.00
C LYS A 270 0.29 7.63 -1.37
N LEU A 271 -0.82 8.36 -1.44
CA LEU A 271 -2.13 7.80 -1.77
C LEU A 271 -2.32 7.63 -3.30
N SER A 272 -1.56 8.36 -4.12
CA SER A 272 -1.62 8.36 -5.60
C SER A 272 -0.87 7.22 -6.30
N GLY A 273 -0.53 6.14 -5.59
CA GLY A 273 0.13 4.98 -6.19
C GLY A 273 -0.73 4.27 -7.23
N SER A 274 -0.08 3.52 -8.15
CA SER A 274 -0.77 2.77 -9.20
C SER A 274 -1.80 1.80 -8.62
N LEU A 275 -2.94 1.70 -9.30
CA LEU A 275 -4.05 0.83 -8.89
C LEU A 275 -3.87 -0.62 -9.33
N LEU A 276 -3.02 -0.85 -10.34
CA LEU A 276 -2.80 -2.17 -10.94
C LEU A 276 -1.71 -2.99 -10.23
N VAL A 277 -0.78 -2.30 -9.59
CA VAL A 277 0.29 -2.94 -8.79
C VAL A 277 -0.22 -3.06 -7.36
N SER A 278 -0.79 -4.21 -7.03
CA SER A 278 -1.22 -4.54 -5.67
C SER A 278 -0.03 -4.64 -4.73
N GLY A 279 0.27 -3.54 -4.03
CA GLY A 279 1.09 -3.52 -2.82
C GLY A 279 2.59 -3.47 -3.07
N ASN A 280 3.29 -2.57 -2.37
CA ASN A 280 4.73 -2.70 -2.16
C ASN A 280 4.93 -3.98 -1.33
N GLU A 281 5.21 -5.10 -1.97
CA GLU A 281 5.62 -6.32 -1.26
C GLU A 281 6.86 -5.98 -0.43
N THR A 282 6.75 -6.18 0.88
CA THR A 282 7.85 -5.95 1.81
C THR A 282 9.03 -6.81 1.38
N PRO A 283 10.25 -6.24 1.25
CA PRO A 283 11.38 -7.00 0.77
C PRO A 283 11.62 -8.20 1.69
N PHE A 284 11.70 -9.39 1.11
CA PHE A 284 11.74 -10.65 1.87
C PHE A 284 12.80 -10.66 2.98
N LYS A 285 13.95 -10.04 2.75
CA LYS A 285 15.03 -9.90 3.74
C LYS A 285 14.57 -9.28 5.08
N GLU A 286 13.61 -8.36 5.06
CA GLU A 286 13.04 -7.79 6.30
C GLU A 286 12.08 -8.75 7.00
N ILE A 287 11.30 -9.51 6.22
CA ILE A 287 10.40 -10.55 6.72
C ILE A 287 11.23 -11.66 7.36
N GLN A 288 12.31 -12.11 6.71
CA GLN A 288 13.20 -13.17 7.20
C GLN A 288 13.79 -12.85 8.58
N LYS A 289 14.31 -11.62 8.80
CA LYS A 289 14.85 -11.22 10.10
C LYS A 289 13.80 -11.28 11.22
N ARG A 290 12.57 -10.86 10.92
CA ARG A 290 11.45 -10.91 11.88
C ARG A 290 10.98 -12.33 12.12
N TYR A 291 10.97 -13.15 11.07
CA TYR A 291 10.66 -14.56 11.11
C TYR A 291 11.63 -15.31 12.03
N GLU A 292 12.94 -15.14 11.81
CA GLU A 292 13.99 -15.75 12.63
C GLU A 292 13.88 -15.28 14.10
N TYR A 293 13.57 -14.00 14.32
CA TYR A 293 13.34 -13.48 15.67
C TYR A 293 12.13 -14.11 16.38
N VAL A 294 11.08 -14.52 15.65
CA VAL A 294 9.87 -15.10 16.23
C VAL A 294 9.99 -16.63 16.37
N MET A 295 10.55 -17.29 15.35
CA MET A 295 10.61 -18.74 15.26
C MET A 295 11.82 -19.34 15.96
N HIS A 296 12.96 -18.65 16.01
CA HIS A 296 14.23 -19.24 16.47
C HIS A 296 14.78 -18.62 17.76
N VAL A 297 14.43 -17.38 18.09
CA VAL A 297 14.97 -16.71 19.29
C VAL A 297 14.23 -17.08 20.57
N ASP A 298 14.98 -17.43 21.62
CA ASP A 298 14.45 -17.57 22.98
C ASP A 298 14.23 -16.20 23.65
N LEU A 299 12.95 -15.87 23.85
CA LEU A 299 12.51 -14.65 24.52
C LEU A 299 13.00 -14.51 25.96
N LYS A 300 13.13 -15.63 26.70
CA LYS A 300 13.53 -15.59 28.11
C LYS A 300 14.97 -15.09 28.22
N GLN A 301 15.85 -15.57 27.34
CA GLN A 301 17.25 -15.17 27.31
C GLN A 301 17.42 -13.69 26.93
N LYS A 302 16.71 -13.21 25.90
CA LYS A 302 16.77 -11.78 25.49
C LYS A 302 16.19 -10.84 26.55
N ARG A 303 15.11 -11.22 27.24
CA ARG A 303 14.55 -10.44 28.37
C ARG A 303 15.55 -10.32 29.51
N LYS A 304 16.24 -11.41 29.86
CA LYS A 304 17.27 -11.39 30.91
C LYS A 304 18.41 -10.43 30.55
N LYS A 305 18.90 -10.46 29.30
CA LYS A 305 19.93 -9.52 28.82
C LYS A 305 19.47 -8.06 28.89
N ALA A 306 18.24 -7.76 28.46
CA ALA A 306 17.70 -6.40 28.50
C ALA A 306 17.49 -5.88 29.94
N LEU A 307 17.10 -6.75 30.87
CA LEU A 307 17.00 -6.41 32.29
C LEU A 307 18.37 -6.12 32.90
N ILE A 308 19.40 -6.89 32.56
CA ILE A 308 20.79 -6.65 33.01
C ILE A 308 21.28 -5.30 32.46
N THR A 309 21.05 -4.99 31.19
CA THR A 309 21.43 -3.69 30.62
C THR A 309 20.68 -2.55 31.27
N ALA A 310 19.38 -2.69 31.56
CA ALA A 310 18.60 -1.67 32.26
C ALA A 310 19.09 -1.47 33.70
N ALA A 311 19.46 -2.55 34.40
CA ALA A 311 20.01 -2.47 35.75
C ALA A 311 21.35 -1.74 35.80
N ALA A 312 22.19 -1.86 34.76
CA ALA A 312 23.47 -1.15 34.65
C ALA A 312 23.30 0.40 34.58
N PHE A 313 22.15 0.90 34.13
CA PHE A 313 21.83 2.33 34.11
C PHE A 313 21.23 2.85 35.43
N SER A 314 20.89 1.97 36.38
CA SER A 314 20.29 2.38 37.66
C SER A 314 21.15 3.32 38.52
N PRO A 315 22.50 3.20 38.58
CA PRO A 315 23.34 4.14 39.31
C PRO A 315 23.32 5.56 38.72
N LEU A 316 23.19 5.69 37.40
CA LEU A 316 23.14 6.99 36.71
C LEU A 316 21.84 7.76 37.04
N ILE A 317 20.73 7.06 37.23
CA ILE A 317 19.46 7.65 37.65
C ILE A 317 19.59 8.24 39.06
N LEU A 318 20.19 7.50 39.99
CA LEU A 318 20.40 7.94 41.37
C LEU A 318 21.33 9.17 41.44
N LEU A 319 22.40 9.18 40.65
CA LEU A 319 23.31 10.32 40.56
C LEU A 319 22.62 11.58 40.02
N ALA A 320 21.79 11.47 38.98
CA ALA A 320 21.06 12.61 38.44
C ALA A 320 19.98 13.15 39.38
N TYR A 321 19.35 12.27 40.16
CA TYR A 321 18.41 12.68 41.21
C TYR A 321 19.10 13.54 42.28
N TRP A 322 20.33 13.17 42.69
CA TRP A 322 21.09 13.90 43.71
C TRP A 322 21.83 15.14 43.21
N LYS A 323 22.29 15.17 41.95
CA LYS A 323 23.20 16.22 41.46
C LYS A 323 22.59 17.20 40.46
N VAL A 324 21.47 16.88 39.82
CA VAL A 324 20.93 17.68 38.70
C VAL A 324 19.53 18.21 38.99
N ASN A 325 18.50 17.40 38.74
CA ASN A 325 17.09 17.77 38.94
C ASN A 325 16.21 16.51 38.85
N ILE A 326 15.09 16.49 39.57
CA ILE A 326 14.12 15.38 39.56
C ILE A 326 13.58 15.07 38.15
N THR A 327 13.44 16.09 37.30
CA THR A 327 13.01 15.95 35.91
C THR A 327 13.99 15.12 35.09
N SER A 328 15.29 15.33 35.26
CA SER A 328 16.34 14.58 34.55
C SER A 328 16.41 13.11 34.99
N ALA A 329 16.23 12.85 36.29
CA ALA A 329 16.12 11.49 36.82
C ALA A 329 14.88 10.77 36.29
N ALA A 330 13.75 11.47 36.18
CA ALA A 330 12.52 10.93 35.61
C ALA A 330 12.68 10.54 34.13
N PHE A 331 13.32 11.38 33.30
CA PHE A 331 13.59 11.04 31.90
C PHE A 331 14.47 9.79 31.75
N MET A 332 15.53 9.65 32.57
CA MET A 332 16.38 8.47 32.55
C MET A 332 15.68 7.21 33.06
N ALA A 333 14.79 7.33 34.06
CA ALA A 333 13.96 6.22 34.52
C ALA A 333 13.01 5.73 33.41
N VAL A 334 12.38 6.65 32.67
CA VAL A 334 11.55 6.32 31.50
C VAL A 334 12.39 5.63 30.43
N PHE A 335 13.59 6.12 30.14
CA PHE A 335 14.50 5.50 29.17
C PHE A 335 14.90 4.07 29.55
N CYS A 336 15.23 3.83 30.82
CA CYS A 336 15.55 2.48 31.32
C CYS A 336 14.35 1.52 31.21
N TRP A 337 13.14 2.01 31.51
CA TRP A 337 11.92 1.22 31.34
C TRP A 337 11.64 0.90 29.86
N LEU A 338 11.92 1.83 28.94
CA LEU A 338 11.81 1.57 27.50
C LEU A 338 12.78 0.47 27.04
N ILE A 339 14.03 0.48 27.51
CA ILE A 339 15.01 -0.59 27.21
C ILE A 339 14.54 -1.94 27.77
N ALA A 340 14.13 -1.98 29.04
CA ALA A 340 13.68 -3.22 29.68
C ALA A 340 12.44 -3.83 28.99
N SER A 341 11.54 -2.99 28.49
CA SER A 341 10.32 -3.41 27.79
C SER A 341 10.52 -3.71 26.30
N GLN A 342 11.66 -3.31 25.71
CA GLN A 342 11.96 -3.44 24.28
C GLN A 342 11.81 -4.88 23.75
N PRO A 343 12.36 -5.95 24.38
CA PRO A 343 12.28 -7.31 23.81
C PRO A 343 10.84 -7.83 23.73
N LYS A 344 10.01 -7.50 24.73
CA LYS A 344 8.58 -7.87 24.74
C LYS A 344 7.82 -7.18 23.61
N ARG A 345 8.04 -5.87 23.46
CA ARG A 345 7.39 -5.05 22.43
C ARG A 345 7.82 -5.48 21.03
N HIS A 346 9.12 -5.64 20.81
CA HIS A 346 9.67 -6.09 19.53
C HIS A 346 9.13 -7.46 19.15
N TYR A 347 9.07 -8.42 20.09
CA TYR A 347 8.47 -9.73 19.81
C TYR A 347 6.99 -9.63 19.46
N LYS A 348 6.19 -8.89 20.23
CA LYS A 348 4.75 -8.76 19.95
C LYS A 348 4.50 -8.15 18.57
N THR A 349 5.28 -7.13 18.20
CA THR A 349 5.19 -6.49 16.89
C THR A 349 5.64 -7.42 15.77
N SER A 350 6.77 -8.12 15.93
CA SER A 350 7.28 -9.06 14.94
C SER A 350 6.35 -10.27 14.77
N LEU A 351 5.80 -10.82 15.86
CA LEU A 351 4.80 -11.88 15.81
C LEU A 351 3.59 -11.41 15.01
N LYS A 352 3.02 -10.24 15.32
CA LYS A 352 1.87 -9.70 14.59
C LYS A 352 2.15 -9.55 13.08
N ILE A 353 3.36 -9.10 12.72
CA ILE A 353 3.74 -8.94 11.31
C ILE A 353 3.88 -10.29 10.63
N ILE A 354 4.57 -11.25 11.26
CA ILE A 354 4.72 -12.60 10.69
C ILE A 354 3.37 -13.32 10.60
N THR A 355 2.47 -13.16 11.57
CA THR A 355 1.09 -13.64 11.48
C THR A 355 0.40 -13.11 10.23
N LYS A 356 0.48 -11.79 9.99
CA LYS A 356 -0.11 -11.17 8.80
C LYS A 356 0.53 -11.67 7.50
N GLU A 357 1.86 -11.80 7.45
CA GLU A 357 2.55 -12.32 6.26
C GLU A 357 2.16 -13.77 5.97
N VAL A 358 2.02 -14.61 7.00
CA VAL A 358 1.53 -15.99 6.86
C VAL A 358 0.07 -16.02 6.39
N GLU A 359 -0.82 -15.18 6.93
CA GLU A 359 -2.21 -15.05 6.45
C GLU A 359 -2.28 -14.58 4.99
N LYS A 360 -1.32 -13.77 4.52
CA LYS A 360 -1.24 -13.34 3.11
C LYS A 360 -0.68 -14.42 2.17
N ALA A 361 0.26 -15.22 2.66
CA ALA A 361 1.00 -16.21 1.88
C ALA A 361 0.23 -17.52 1.73
N PHE A 362 -0.44 -17.94 2.81
CA PHE A 362 -1.09 -19.24 2.90
C PHE A 362 -2.13 -19.50 1.81
N PRO A 363 -3.03 -18.57 1.45
CA PRO A 363 -4.05 -18.82 0.43
C PRO A 363 -3.48 -19.00 -0.98
N GLU A 364 -2.37 -18.31 -1.29
CA GLU A 364 -1.66 -18.47 -2.57
C GLU A 364 -1.05 -19.86 -2.69
N TRP A 365 -0.42 -20.34 -1.61
CA TRP A 365 0.10 -21.71 -1.57
C TRP A 365 -1.04 -22.74 -1.62
N LEU A 366 -2.10 -22.55 -0.83
CA LEU A 366 -3.23 -23.47 -0.77
C LEU A 366 -3.94 -23.61 -2.14
N MET A 367 -4.01 -22.52 -2.92
CA MET A 367 -4.54 -22.58 -4.30
C MET A 367 -3.65 -23.44 -5.19
N SER A 368 -2.34 -23.23 -5.12
CA SER A 368 -1.37 -23.98 -5.91
C SER A 368 -1.40 -25.48 -5.56
N LEU A 369 -1.56 -25.78 -4.27
CA LEU A 369 -1.78 -27.13 -3.78
C LEU A 369 -3.09 -27.73 -4.29
N ALA A 370 -4.20 -26.99 -4.24
CA ALA A 370 -5.51 -27.44 -4.73
C ALA A 370 -5.47 -27.85 -6.21
N LEU A 371 -4.74 -27.09 -7.03
CA LEU A 371 -4.53 -27.41 -8.44
C LEU A 371 -3.70 -28.68 -8.61
N GLN A 372 -2.63 -28.85 -7.83
CA GLN A 372 -1.78 -30.04 -7.90
C GLN A 372 -2.53 -31.32 -7.47
N LEU A 373 -3.41 -31.19 -6.47
CA LEU A 373 -4.25 -32.28 -5.94
C LEU A 373 -5.21 -32.87 -6.97
N GLN A 374 -5.47 -32.18 -8.09
CA GLN A 374 -6.24 -32.73 -9.21
C GLN A 374 -5.49 -33.83 -9.95
N THR A 375 -4.16 -33.80 -9.90
CA THR A 375 -3.28 -34.70 -10.66
C THR A 375 -2.48 -35.65 -9.79
N ASP A 376 -2.19 -35.27 -8.53
CA ASP A 376 -1.35 -36.01 -7.61
C ASP A 376 -2.01 -36.20 -6.23
N ASN A 377 -1.50 -37.14 -5.44
CA ASN A 377 -1.91 -37.29 -4.04
C ASN A 377 -1.39 -36.13 -3.16
N VAL A 378 -1.92 -36.04 -1.93
CA VAL A 378 -1.62 -34.96 -0.98
C VAL A 378 -0.12 -34.84 -0.70
N HIS A 379 0.56 -35.95 -0.44
CA HIS A 379 1.98 -35.95 -0.12
C HIS A 379 2.84 -35.39 -1.26
N VAL A 380 2.65 -35.91 -2.48
CA VAL A 380 3.37 -35.47 -3.68
C VAL A 380 3.04 -34.02 -4.02
N SER A 381 1.78 -33.62 -3.86
CA SER A 381 1.32 -32.25 -4.09
C SER A 381 1.98 -31.25 -3.15
N ILE A 382 2.13 -31.58 -1.86
CA ILE A 382 2.85 -30.74 -0.90
C ILE A 382 4.32 -30.62 -1.32
N SER A 383 4.99 -31.73 -1.58
CA SER A 383 6.41 -31.72 -1.99
C SER A 383 6.66 -30.85 -3.22
N LYS A 384 5.83 -30.98 -4.27
CA LYS A 384 5.94 -30.18 -5.51
C LYS A 384 5.67 -28.69 -5.31
N THR A 385 4.87 -28.31 -4.31
CA THR A 385 4.46 -26.91 -4.09
C THR A 385 5.32 -26.15 -3.08
N ILE A 386 6.23 -26.81 -2.35
CA ILE A 386 7.16 -26.14 -1.42
C ILE A 386 8.05 -25.14 -2.15
N GLY A 387 8.63 -25.53 -3.30
CA GLY A 387 9.56 -24.67 -4.04
C GLY A 387 8.92 -23.42 -4.65
N THR A 388 7.60 -23.45 -4.89
CA THR A 388 6.83 -22.31 -5.43
C THR A 388 6.12 -21.52 -4.34
N ALA A 389 6.10 -22.00 -3.10
CA ALA A 389 5.53 -21.29 -1.96
C ALA A 389 6.37 -20.06 -1.60
N GLN A 390 5.71 -19.04 -1.05
CA GLN A 390 6.40 -17.89 -0.49
C GLN A 390 7.35 -18.34 0.63
N GLU A 391 8.54 -17.75 0.67
CA GLU A 391 9.65 -18.18 1.53
C GLU A 391 9.30 -18.19 3.04
N VAL A 392 8.33 -17.37 3.48
CA VAL A 392 7.81 -17.37 4.86
C VAL A 392 7.13 -18.69 5.27
N LEU A 393 6.64 -19.48 4.30
CA LEU A 393 5.98 -20.76 4.54
C LEU A 393 6.92 -21.96 4.39
N GLN A 394 8.00 -21.84 3.62
CA GLN A 394 8.82 -22.96 3.17
C GLN A 394 9.35 -23.81 4.34
N GLU A 395 9.90 -23.18 5.39
CA GLU A 395 10.45 -23.92 6.54
C GLU A 395 9.38 -24.74 7.27
N GLU A 396 8.19 -24.17 7.49
CA GLU A 396 7.10 -24.88 8.17
C GLU A 396 6.45 -25.92 7.26
N LEU A 397 6.42 -25.71 5.94
CA LEU A 397 5.97 -26.71 4.98
C LEU A 397 6.95 -27.89 4.89
N GLN A 398 8.26 -27.65 5.00
CA GLN A 398 9.24 -28.73 5.08
C GLN A 398 9.05 -29.55 6.36
N LYS A 399 8.89 -28.88 7.52
CA LYS A 399 8.57 -29.58 8.78
C LYS A 399 7.28 -30.39 8.72
N LEU A 400 6.28 -29.90 7.99
CA LEU A 400 5.04 -30.62 7.74
C LEU A 400 5.33 -31.89 6.92
N LEU A 401 6.05 -31.77 5.80
CA LEU A 401 6.42 -32.90 4.94
C LEU A 401 7.22 -33.95 5.73
N ASP A 402 8.29 -33.53 6.41
CA ASP A 402 9.11 -34.41 7.25
C ASP A 402 8.27 -35.10 8.34
N GLY A 403 7.29 -34.37 8.91
CA GLY A 403 6.37 -34.90 9.92
C GLY A 403 5.39 -35.92 9.37
N ILE A 404 4.93 -35.75 8.12
CA ILE A 404 4.08 -36.72 7.41
C ILE A 404 4.91 -37.97 7.08
N GLU A 405 6.14 -37.82 6.59
CA GLU A 405 7.04 -38.95 6.30
C GLU A 405 7.33 -39.78 7.55
N GLN A 406 7.57 -39.14 8.69
CA GLN A 406 7.80 -39.83 9.96
C GLN A 406 6.53 -40.47 10.54
N ARG A 407 5.36 -39.87 10.33
CA ARG A 407 4.08 -40.34 10.90
C ARG A 407 2.93 -40.14 9.90
N PRO A 408 2.79 -41.03 8.90
CA PRO A 408 1.85 -40.85 7.80
C PRO A 408 0.39 -40.74 8.24
N ASN A 409 -0.01 -41.58 9.22
CA ASN A 409 -1.41 -41.69 9.66
C ASN A 409 -1.74 -40.80 10.87
N SER A 410 -0.93 -39.76 11.12
CA SER A 410 -1.11 -38.89 12.27
C SER A 410 -1.71 -37.56 11.84
N LEU A 411 -2.68 -37.07 12.61
CA LEU A 411 -3.20 -35.70 12.50
C LEU A 411 -2.20 -34.65 13.04
N GLN A 412 -1.18 -35.07 13.80
CA GLN A 412 -0.26 -34.15 14.48
C GLN A 412 0.55 -33.24 13.53
N PRO A 413 1.14 -33.71 12.42
CA PRO A 413 1.86 -32.85 11.48
C PRO A 413 0.99 -31.70 10.98
N TYR A 414 -0.26 -31.99 10.61
CA TYR A 414 -1.22 -31.02 10.09
C TYR A 414 -1.67 -30.00 11.15
N THR A 415 -1.93 -30.45 12.37
CA THR A 415 -2.38 -29.57 13.47
C THR A 415 -1.27 -28.76 14.13
N ASN A 416 -0.01 -29.21 13.99
CA ASN A 416 1.17 -28.49 14.47
C ASN A 416 1.73 -27.49 13.46
N PHE A 417 1.23 -27.47 12.22
CA PHE A 417 1.62 -26.49 11.21
C PHE A 417 1.44 -25.05 11.75
N PHE A 418 2.52 -24.28 11.82
CA PHE A 418 2.53 -22.94 12.44
C PHE A 418 2.01 -22.89 13.90
N ARG A 419 2.34 -23.88 14.74
CA ARG A 419 1.90 -23.97 16.15
C ARG A 419 2.18 -22.73 17.01
N LYS A 420 3.20 -21.92 16.68
CA LYS A 420 3.50 -20.67 17.39
C LYS A 420 2.54 -19.52 17.08
N ILE A 421 1.90 -19.56 15.90
CA ILE A 421 1.02 -18.49 15.41
C ILE A 421 -0.46 -18.87 15.61
N GLN A 422 -0.82 -20.15 15.47
CA GLN A 422 -2.17 -20.71 15.67
C GLN A 422 -3.28 -19.90 15.02
N LEU A 423 -3.40 -20.00 13.70
CA LEU A 423 -4.48 -19.38 12.95
C LEU A 423 -5.61 -20.41 12.74
N PRO A 424 -6.83 -20.17 13.26
CA PRO A 424 -7.94 -21.13 13.15
C PRO A 424 -8.26 -21.52 11.70
N ASP A 425 -8.18 -20.54 10.80
CA ASP A 425 -8.41 -20.71 9.36
C ASP A 425 -7.43 -21.70 8.73
N ILE A 426 -6.14 -21.54 9.05
CA ILE A 426 -5.06 -22.41 8.58
C ILE A 426 -5.22 -23.82 9.17
N THR A 427 -5.37 -23.92 10.49
CA THR A 427 -5.54 -25.22 11.16
C THR A 427 -6.72 -26.01 10.60
N SER A 428 -7.80 -25.32 10.24
CA SER A 428 -8.98 -25.96 9.69
C SER A 428 -8.79 -26.37 8.22
N ALA A 429 -8.06 -25.61 7.40
CA ALA A 429 -7.64 -26.04 6.07
C ALA A 429 -6.68 -27.25 6.14
N MET A 430 -5.75 -27.27 7.09
CA MET A 430 -4.85 -28.40 7.32
C MET A 430 -5.59 -29.67 7.73
N LYS A 431 -6.64 -29.57 8.55
CA LYS A 431 -7.52 -30.71 8.87
C LYS A 431 -8.27 -31.24 7.65
N MET A 432 -8.67 -30.37 6.73
CA MET A 432 -9.29 -30.79 5.47
C MET A 432 -8.29 -31.54 4.60
N LEU A 433 -7.04 -31.07 4.50
CA LEU A 433 -5.97 -31.78 3.78
C LEU A 433 -5.67 -33.16 4.38
N TYR A 434 -5.65 -33.28 5.72
CA TYR A 434 -5.53 -34.58 6.38
C TYR A 434 -6.68 -35.52 6.02
N SER A 435 -7.92 -35.02 6.06
CA SER A 435 -9.10 -35.80 5.66
C SER A 435 -8.98 -36.30 4.21
N MET A 436 -8.46 -35.47 3.30
CA MET A 436 -8.23 -35.88 1.91
C MET A 436 -7.14 -36.94 1.77
N ALA A 437 -6.11 -36.89 2.63
CA ALA A 437 -5.02 -37.86 2.64
C ALA A 437 -5.47 -39.24 3.15
N GLU A 438 -6.35 -39.29 4.17
CA GLU A 438 -6.82 -40.53 4.79
C GLU A 438 -7.99 -41.20 4.03
N PHE A 439 -8.97 -40.42 3.57
CA PHE A 439 -10.26 -40.96 3.11
C PHE A 439 -10.40 -41.01 1.57
N GLY A 440 -9.30 -41.20 0.84
CA GLY A 440 -9.20 -41.00 -0.62
C GLY A 440 -10.32 -41.57 -1.54
N ALA A 441 -10.35 -41.01 -2.75
CA ALA A 441 -11.09 -41.36 -3.99
C ALA A 441 -12.60 -41.11 -4.08
N ALA A 442 -13.44 -41.39 -3.08
CA ALA A 442 -14.90 -41.38 -3.31
C ALA A 442 -15.53 -39.99 -3.47
N ASP A 443 -14.83 -38.91 -3.08
CA ASP A 443 -15.34 -37.54 -3.14
C ASP A 443 -14.21 -36.48 -3.31
N VAL A 444 -13.08 -36.87 -3.91
CA VAL A 444 -11.89 -36.01 -4.04
C VAL A 444 -12.21 -34.71 -4.77
N GLU A 445 -13.00 -34.75 -5.85
CA GLU A 445 -13.43 -33.56 -6.57
C GLU A 445 -14.29 -32.62 -5.70
N LYS A 446 -15.24 -33.17 -4.92
CA LYS A 446 -16.06 -32.37 -4.01
C LYS A 446 -15.22 -31.76 -2.87
N GLN A 447 -14.25 -32.50 -2.35
CA GLN A 447 -13.34 -32.03 -1.31
C GLN A 447 -12.38 -30.96 -1.83
N ILE A 448 -11.84 -31.11 -3.04
CA ILE A 448 -11.06 -30.07 -3.73
C ILE A 448 -11.93 -28.83 -3.95
N GLY A 449 -13.17 -28.98 -4.42
CA GLY A 449 -14.12 -27.88 -4.60
C GLY A 449 -14.37 -27.12 -3.30
N ALA A 450 -14.61 -27.82 -2.19
CA ALA A 450 -14.77 -27.22 -0.86
C ALA A 450 -13.50 -26.49 -0.38
N LEU A 451 -12.32 -27.04 -0.67
CA LEU A 451 -11.03 -26.42 -0.35
C LEU A 451 -10.80 -25.16 -1.17
N VAL A 452 -11.11 -25.16 -2.47
CA VAL A 452 -11.04 -24.00 -3.36
C VAL A 452 -12.02 -22.92 -2.90
N GLN A 453 -13.27 -23.26 -2.63
CA GLN A 453 -14.28 -22.30 -2.14
C GLN A 453 -13.83 -21.64 -0.83
N ARG A 454 -13.33 -22.44 0.11
CA ARG A 454 -12.76 -21.92 1.35
C ARG A 454 -11.55 -21.04 1.10
N ASN A 455 -10.67 -21.45 0.19
CA ASN A 455 -9.49 -20.69 -0.16
C ASN A 455 -9.82 -19.32 -0.76
N THR A 456 -10.92 -19.20 -1.53
CA THR A 456 -11.40 -17.90 -2.03
C THR A 456 -11.70 -16.94 -0.89
N VAL A 457 -12.32 -17.41 0.20
CA VAL A 457 -12.58 -16.59 1.40
C VAL A 457 -11.27 -16.16 2.07
N LEU A 458 -10.30 -17.08 2.18
CA LEU A 458 -8.99 -16.77 2.75
C LEU A 458 -8.19 -15.81 1.87
N MET A 459 -8.29 -15.96 0.56
CA MET A 459 -7.66 -15.07 -0.43
C MET A 459 -8.26 -13.66 -0.34
N ASP A 460 -9.58 -13.53 -0.18
CA ASP A 460 -10.22 -12.22 0.04
C ASP A 460 -9.72 -11.57 1.34
N LYS A 461 -9.65 -12.33 2.43
CA LYS A 461 -9.09 -11.87 3.71
C LYS A 461 -7.62 -11.44 3.55
N ALA A 462 -6.79 -12.23 2.86
CA ALA A 462 -5.40 -11.90 2.57
C ALA A 462 -5.25 -10.60 1.79
N GLU A 463 -6.07 -10.39 0.75
CA GLU A 463 -6.06 -9.15 -0.03
C GLU A 463 -6.50 -7.94 0.81
N ARG A 464 -7.52 -8.08 1.67
CA ARG A 464 -7.90 -7.02 2.62
C ARG A 464 -6.75 -6.65 3.55
N ILE A 465 -6.02 -7.63 4.09
CA ILE A 465 -4.84 -7.37 4.94
C ILE A 465 -3.75 -6.60 4.14
N ARG A 466 -3.51 -6.96 2.87
CA ARG A 466 -2.57 -6.22 2.00
C ARG A 466 -3.01 -4.78 1.78
N GLN A 467 -4.30 -4.56 1.57
CA GLN A 467 -4.87 -3.22 1.43
C GLN A 467 -4.75 -2.40 2.73
N GLU A 468 -5.13 -2.98 3.87
CA GLU A 468 -4.98 -2.34 5.18
C GLU A 468 -3.53 -1.94 5.47
N ASP A 469 -2.56 -2.81 5.17
CA ASP A 469 -1.14 -2.53 5.40
C ASP A 469 -0.65 -1.38 4.49
N SER A 470 -1.15 -1.32 3.24
CA SER A 470 -0.86 -0.21 2.33
C SER A 470 -1.38 1.14 2.85
N LEU A 471 -2.51 1.13 3.56
CA LEU A 471 -3.14 2.32 4.13
C LEU A 471 -2.60 2.68 5.53
N SER A 472 -2.19 1.69 6.32
CA SER A 472 -1.80 1.87 7.73
C SER A 472 -0.63 2.83 7.91
N GLY A 473 0.36 2.81 7.00
CA GLY A 473 1.46 3.77 7.01
C GLY A 473 1.05 5.21 6.69
N ILE A 474 -0.11 5.39 6.06
CA ILE A 474 -0.66 6.68 5.65
C ILE A 474 -1.63 7.22 6.70
N SER A 475 -2.38 6.35 7.39
CA SER A 475 -3.26 6.73 8.50
C SER A 475 -2.54 7.49 9.63
N PHE A 476 -1.24 7.25 9.85
CA PHE A 476 -0.45 8.04 10.81
C PHE A 476 -0.35 9.53 10.43
N LEU A 477 -0.40 9.87 9.13
CA LEU A 477 -0.38 11.26 8.66
C LEU A 477 -1.63 12.05 9.10
N ILE A 478 -2.72 11.38 9.48
CA ILE A 478 -3.94 12.03 10.00
C ILE A 478 -3.66 12.80 11.29
N LEU A 479 -2.74 12.30 12.14
CA LEU A 479 -2.47 12.89 13.45
C LEU A 479 -1.43 14.02 13.41
N LEU A 480 -0.58 14.04 12.39
CA LEU A 480 0.54 14.98 12.32
C LEU A 480 0.12 16.46 12.32
N PRO A 481 -0.93 16.90 11.59
CA PRO A 481 -1.36 18.29 11.61
C PRO A 481 -1.64 18.80 13.02
N MET A 482 -2.37 18.03 13.83
CA MET A 482 -2.69 18.41 15.21
C MET A 482 -1.42 18.59 16.07
N LEU A 483 -0.41 17.72 15.90
CA LEU A 483 0.86 17.86 16.61
C LEU A 483 1.58 19.18 16.26
N THR A 484 1.52 19.60 14.99
CA THR A 484 2.11 20.89 14.59
C THR A 484 1.40 22.05 15.29
N GLY A 485 0.07 22.00 15.41
CA GLY A 485 -0.69 23.01 16.14
C GLY A 485 -0.37 23.04 17.63
N VAL A 486 -0.22 21.88 18.27
CA VAL A 486 0.18 21.79 19.69
C VAL A 486 1.56 22.40 19.92
N ILE A 487 2.54 22.10 19.05
CA ILE A 487 3.89 22.69 19.14
C ILE A 487 3.82 24.22 19.09
N LYS A 488 3.01 24.77 18.17
CA LYS A 488 2.81 26.21 18.07
C LYS A 488 2.27 26.82 19.36
N LEU A 489 1.21 26.22 19.92
CA LEU A 489 0.61 26.69 21.15
C LEU A 489 1.58 26.65 22.35
N ILE A 490 2.38 25.59 22.46
CA ILE A 490 3.40 25.49 23.53
C ILE A 490 4.40 26.64 23.44
N VAL A 491 4.83 26.99 22.24
CA VAL A 491 5.77 28.10 22.04
C VAL A 491 5.14 29.45 22.33
N ASP A 492 3.91 29.68 21.89
CA ASP A 492 3.21 30.93 22.19
C ASP A 492 2.96 31.09 23.69
N LEU A 493 2.55 30.01 24.38
CA LEU A 493 2.39 30.01 25.82
C LEU A 493 3.74 30.25 26.54
N GLY A 494 4.82 29.63 26.08
CA GLY A 494 6.16 29.87 26.60
C GLY A 494 6.59 31.34 26.47
N LEU A 495 6.28 31.98 25.33
CA LEU A 495 6.54 33.41 25.13
C LEU A 495 5.70 34.29 26.06
N VAL A 496 4.43 33.94 26.31
CA VAL A 496 3.58 34.64 27.29
C VAL A 496 4.18 34.55 28.69
N VAL A 497 4.58 33.35 29.13
CA VAL A 497 5.19 33.16 30.45
C VAL A 497 6.49 33.96 30.57
N MET A 498 7.34 33.95 29.54
CA MET A 498 8.57 34.75 29.52
C MET A 498 8.27 36.25 29.58
N SER A 499 7.24 36.73 28.88
CA SER A 499 6.82 38.12 28.92
C SER A 499 6.36 38.49 30.34
N ILE A 500 5.53 37.67 30.98
CA ILE A 500 5.06 37.89 32.36
C ILE A 500 6.24 37.93 33.34
N LEU A 501 7.16 36.95 33.26
CA LEU A 501 8.35 36.90 34.11
C LEU A 501 9.24 38.12 33.90
N SER A 502 9.40 38.59 32.66
CA SER A 502 10.18 39.79 32.38
C SER A 502 9.55 41.03 33.03
N THR A 503 8.23 41.17 32.95
CA THR A 503 7.49 42.28 33.58
C THR A 503 7.60 42.23 35.10
N ILE A 504 7.49 41.05 35.71
CA ILE A 504 7.64 40.86 37.16
C ILE A 504 9.06 41.18 37.63
N ASN A 505 10.09 40.84 36.84
CA ASN A 505 11.49 41.06 37.22
C ASN A 505 11.95 42.52 37.00
N THR A 506 11.13 43.34 36.32
CA THR A 506 11.34 44.78 36.14
C THR A 506 10.56 45.66 37.14
N ILE A 507 9.70 45.06 37.96
CA ILE A 507 9.03 45.68 39.12
C ILE A 507 9.84 45.30 40.37
#